data_AF-A0A1Y3B8J0-F1
#
_entry.id   AF-A0A1Y3B8J0-F1
#
_cell.length_a   1.000
_cell.length_b   1.000
_cell.length_c   1.000
_cell.angle_alpha   90.00
_cell.angle_beta   90.00
_cell.angle_gamma   90.00
#
_symmetry.space_group_name_H-M   'P 1'
#
loop_
_entity.id
_entity.type
_entity.pdbx_description
1 polymer ?
#
loop_
_entity_poly.entity_id
_entity_poly.type
_entity_poly.pdbx_seq_one_letter_code
_entity_poly.pdbx_strand_id
1 'polypeptide(L)'
;MERGDCLFFHPLLIHGSGMNRTNGFRKAISCHYASSTDCHYIEIKGTIQEKLAKEILDVYDRRARAVLGDDAGHISYKVKEKIFLK
;
A
#
# COMPACT_ATOMS: atom_id res chain seq x y z
N MET A 1 -10.99 -22.98 2.85
CA MET A 1 -9.64 -22.88 3.42
C MET A 1 -9.76 -23.15 4.90
N GLU A 2 -8.95 -24.08 5.38
CA GLU A 2 -8.80 -24.45 6.78
C GLU A 2 -7.66 -23.68 7.44
N ARG A 3 -7.53 -23.82 8.76
CA ARG A 3 -6.44 -23.16 9.49
C ARG A 3 -5.10 -23.75 9.05
N GLY A 4 -4.22 -22.89 8.55
CA GLY A 4 -2.89 -23.27 8.07
C GLY A 4 -2.78 -23.28 6.55
N ASP A 5 -3.90 -23.24 5.83
CA ASP A 5 -3.88 -23.10 4.37
C ASP A 5 -3.30 -21.75 3.94
N CYS A 6 -2.49 -21.76 2.90
CA CYS A 6 -1.93 -20.57 2.26
C CYS A 6 -2.55 -20.39 0.87
N LEU A 7 -3.04 -19.18 0.59
CA LEU A 7 -3.47 -18.78 -0.74
C LEU A 7 -2.37 -17.91 -1.38
N PHE A 8 -1.88 -18.34 -2.54
CA PHE A 8 -0.95 -17.55 -3.36
C PHE A 8 -1.70 -17.04 -4.58
N PHE A 9 -1.55 -15.75 -4.90
CA PHE A 9 -2.15 -15.17 -6.09
C PHE A 9 -1.33 -14.00 -6.61
N HIS A 10 -1.53 -13.69 -7.90
CA HIS A 10 -0.85 -12.61 -8.60
C HIS A 10 -1.42 -11.22 -8.20
N PRO A 11 -0.61 -10.15 -8.06
CA PRO A 11 -1.09 -8.83 -7.62
C PRO A 11 -2.19 -8.18 -8.47
N LEU A 12 -2.32 -8.60 -9.75
CA LEU A 12 -3.35 -8.11 -10.67
C LEU A 12 -4.65 -8.95 -10.66
N LEU A 13 -4.73 -10.00 -9.86
CA LEU A 13 -5.98 -10.75 -9.70
C LEU A 13 -7.02 -9.84 -9.04
N ILE A 14 -8.14 -9.60 -9.70
CA ILE A 14 -9.26 -8.86 -9.11
C ILE A 14 -9.86 -9.73 -8.00
N HIS A 15 -9.83 -9.24 -6.77
CA HIS A 15 -10.28 -9.99 -5.61
C HIS A 15 -10.92 -9.07 -4.56
N GLY A 16 -11.72 -9.67 -3.68
CA GLY A 16 -12.40 -9.01 -2.59
C GLY A 16 -12.91 -10.02 -1.57
N SER A 17 -13.21 -9.56 -0.35
CA SER A 17 -13.79 -10.41 0.68
C SER A 17 -15.30 -10.56 0.52
N GLY A 18 -15.79 -11.79 0.54
CA GLY A 18 -17.22 -12.05 0.73
C GLY A 18 -17.71 -11.59 2.12
N MET A 19 -18.99 -11.23 2.21
CA MET A 19 -19.64 -10.84 3.46
C MET A 19 -19.53 -11.95 4.52
N ASN A 20 -19.08 -11.60 5.72
CA ASN A 20 -19.12 -12.51 6.85
C ASN A 20 -20.57 -12.63 7.37
N ARG A 21 -21.17 -13.80 7.21
CA ARG A 21 -22.57 -14.09 7.59
C ARG A 21 -22.73 -14.67 8.99
N THR A 22 -21.68 -14.63 9.80
CA THR A 22 -21.65 -15.18 11.16
C THR A 22 -21.42 -14.07 12.18
N ASN A 23 -21.69 -14.35 13.46
CA ASN A 23 -21.43 -13.42 14.56
C ASN A 23 -19.95 -13.43 15.03
N GLY A 24 -19.11 -14.31 14.47
CA GLY A 24 -17.69 -14.40 14.80
C GLY A 24 -16.82 -13.52 13.89
N PHE A 25 -15.60 -13.18 14.33
CA PHE A 25 -14.63 -12.47 13.49
C PHE A 25 -13.79 -13.44 12.64
N ARG A 26 -13.73 -13.21 11.33
CA ARG A 26 -12.85 -13.96 10.42
C ARG A 26 -11.45 -13.36 10.39
N LYS A 27 -10.44 -14.12 10.82
CA LYS A 27 -9.03 -13.70 10.89
C LYS A 27 -8.21 -14.27 9.73
N ALA A 28 -7.31 -13.46 9.17
CA ALA A 28 -6.32 -13.86 8.17
C ALA A 28 -5.08 -12.94 8.28
N ILE A 29 -3.92 -13.42 7.82
CA ILE A 29 -2.69 -12.65 7.71
C ILE A 29 -2.19 -12.73 6.26
N SER A 30 -1.67 -11.62 5.73
CA SER A 30 -1.21 -11.52 4.34
C SER A 30 0.20 -10.93 4.26
N CYS A 31 0.98 -11.41 3.30
CA CYS A 31 2.28 -10.86 2.94
C CYS A 31 2.37 -10.72 1.41
N HIS A 32 3.03 -9.66 0.94
CA HIS A 32 3.35 -9.47 -0.48
C HIS A 32 4.86 -9.62 -0.64
N TYR A 33 5.28 -10.58 -1.46
CA TYR A 33 6.69 -10.81 -1.79
C TYR A 33 7.02 -10.15 -3.13
N ALA A 34 8.23 -9.60 -3.23
CA ALA A 34 8.77 -9.00 -4.45
C ALA A 34 10.22 -9.46 -4.64
N SER A 35 10.62 -9.73 -5.88
CA SER A 35 12.01 -10.07 -6.22
C SER A 35 12.91 -8.88 -5.94
N SER A 36 13.99 -9.08 -5.19
CA SER A 36 14.95 -8.01 -4.88
C SER A 36 15.79 -7.61 -6.10
N THR A 37 15.92 -8.48 -7.10
CA THR A 37 16.73 -8.25 -8.30
C THR A 37 15.90 -7.76 -9.49
N ASP A 38 14.64 -8.18 -9.59
CA ASP A 38 13.81 -7.92 -10.77
C ASP A 38 12.81 -6.78 -10.55
N CYS A 39 12.41 -6.52 -9.30
CA CYS A 39 11.51 -5.41 -8.99
C CYS A 39 12.26 -4.09 -8.85
N HIS A 40 11.60 -3.02 -9.26
CA HIS A 40 12.11 -1.65 -9.13
C HIS A 40 10.95 -0.69 -8.84
N TYR A 41 11.26 0.43 -8.20
CA TYR A 41 10.29 1.49 -7.98
C TYR A 41 10.02 2.24 -9.28
N ILE A 42 8.75 2.47 -9.59
CA ILE A 42 8.30 3.25 -10.74
C ILE A 42 7.91 4.67 -10.33
N GLU A 43 8.03 5.61 -11.26
CA GLU A 43 7.45 6.94 -11.11
C GLU A 43 5.92 6.84 -11.23
N ILE A 44 5.20 7.46 -10.30
CA ILE A 44 3.74 7.41 -10.25
C ILE A 44 3.10 8.76 -10.58
N LYS A 45 3.88 9.84 -10.70
CA LYS A 45 3.35 11.16 -11.07
C LYS A 45 2.67 11.09 -12.44
N GLY A 46 1.42 11.58 -12.50
CA GLY A 46 0.58 11.53 -13.70
C GLY A 46 -0.05 10.16 -13.98
N THR A 47 0.14 9.15 -13.12
CA THR A 47 -0.54 7.86 -13.23
C THR A 47 -1.75 7.80 -12.29
N ILE A 48 -2.58 6.75 -12.45
CA ILE A 48 -3.70 6.49 -11.55
C ILE A 48 -3.24 6.24 -10.10
N GLN A 49 -2.01 5.76 -9.91
CA GLN A 49 -1.45 5.47 -8.60
C GLN A 49 -1.04 6.74 -7.82
N GLU A 50 -0.95 7.90 -8.46
CA GLU A 50 -0.66 9.17 -7.77
C GLU A 50 -1.73 9.48 -6.71
N LYS A 51 -3.00 9.16 -7.00
CA LYS A 51 -4.11 9.35 -6.06
C LYS A 51 -3.93 8.50 -4.81
N LEU A 52 -3.55 7.22 -4.99
CA LEU A 52 -3.29 6.30 -3.88
C LEU A 52 -2.15 6.81 -2.99
N ALA A 53 -1.08 7.35 -3.58
CA ALA A 53 0.02 7.91 -2.80
C ALA A 53 -0.46 9.07 -1.90
N LYS A 54 -1.30 9.96 -2.42
CA LYS A 54 -1.89 11.06 -1.63
C LYS A 54 -2.77 10.54 -0.48
N GLU A 55 -3.57 9.51 -0.73
CA GLU A 55 -4.41 8.88 0.30
C GLU A 55 -3.56 8.24 1.42
N ILE A 56 -2.45 7.57 1.07
CA ILE A 56 -1.52 6.99 2.04
C ILE A 56 -0.86 8.09 2.90
N LEU A 57 -0.37 9.16 2.26
CA LEU A 57 0.23 10.29 2.96
C LEU A 57 -0.76 10.97 3.91
N ASP A 58 -2.01 11.16 3.49
CA ASP A 58 -3.06 11.73 4.34
C ASP A 58 -3.37 10.86 5.56
N VAL A 59 -3.47 9.54 5.38
CA VAL A 59 -3.70 8.61 6.49
C VAL A 59 -2.53 8.65 7.47
N TYR A 60 -1.29 8.70 6.96
CA TYR A 60 -0.11 8.86 7.80
C TYR A 60 -0.18 10.18 8.57
N ASP A 61 -0.39 11.31 7.90
CA ASP A 61 -0.42 12.63 8.53
C ASP A 61 -1.48 12.71 9.64
N ARG A 62 -2.68 12.17 9.41
CA ARG A 62 -3.74 12.13 10.42
C ARG A 62 -3.35 11.26 11.62
N ARG A 63 -2.74 10.09 11.39
CA ARG A 63 -2.36 9.17 12.47
C ARG A 63 -1.11 9.62 13.22
N ALA A 64 -0.10 10.10 12.51
CA ALA A 64 1.14 10.60 13.06
C ALA A 64 0.87 11.82 13.94
N ARG A 65 0.09 12.81 13.48
CA ARG A 65 -0.31 13.95 14.33
C ARG A 65 -1.11 13.53 15.55
N ALA A 66 -1.99 12.54 15.43
CA ALA A 66 -2.77 12.05 16.56
C ALA A 66 -1.91 11.38 17.65
N VAL A 67 -0.75 10.81 17.29
CA VAL A 67 0.13 10.09 18.22
C VAL A 67 1.31 10.94 18.69
N LEU A 68 1.88 11.76 17.81
CA LEU A 68 3.14 12.49 18.00
C LEU A 68 2.94 14.01 18.13
N GLY A 69 1.75 14.56 17.84
CA GLY A 69 1.51 16.00 17.89
C GLY A 69 2.42 16.77 16.93
N ASP A 70 3.09 17.79 17.43
CA ASP A 70 4.01 18.66 16.67
C ASP A 70 5.33 17.95 16.29
N ASP A 71 5.65 16.81 16.92
CA ASP A 71 6.81 15.99 16.58
C ASP A 71 6.55 15.09 15.35
N ALA A 72 5.34 15.11 14.79
CA ALA A 72 5.00 14.37 13.58
C ALA A 72 5.78 14.92 12.37
N GLY A 73 6.88 14.25 12.03
CA GLY A 73 7.67 14.57 10.84
C GLY A 73 6.86 14.46 9.54
N HIS A 74 7.16 15.32 8.57
CA HIS A 74 6.55 15.29 7.25
C HIS A 74 7.15 14.17 6.39
N ILE A 75 6.30 13.37 5.74
CA ILE A 75 6.72 12.38 4.76
C ILE A 75 6.26 12.75 3.36
N SER A 76 7.08 12.40 2.37
CA SER A 76 6.79 12.57 0.95
C SER A 76 7.36 11.39 0.16
N TYR A 77 6.96 11.26 -1.10
CA TYR A 77 7.59 10.32 -2.03
C TYR A 77 8.49 11.06 -3.01
N LYS A 78 9.58 10.42 -3.41
CA LYS A 78 10.53 10.98 -4.39
C LYS A 78 9.90 10.99 -5.77
N VAL A 79 9.97 12.14 -6.44
CA VAL A 79 9.68 12.28 -7.87
C VAL A 79 11.02 12.39 -8.59
N LYS A 80 11.25 11.57 -9.64
CA LYS A 80 12.44 11.75 -10.49
C LYS A 80 12.27 13.03 -11.31
N GLU A 81 13.18 13.99 -11.16
CA GLU A 81 13.25 15.13 -12.08
C GLU A 81 13.57 14.61 -13.49
N LYS A 82 12.72 14.94 -14.47
CA LYS A 82 13.07 14.75 -15.88
C LYS A 82 14.17 15.75 -16.22
N ILE A 83 15.42 15.29 -16.28
CA ILE A 83 16.49 16.03 -16.95
C ILE A 83 16.12 16.03 -18.44
N PHE A 84 15.52 17.12 -18.91
CA PHE A 84 15.45 17.41 -20.34
C PHE A 84 16.87 17.79 -20.76
N LEU A 85 17.61 16.83 -21.32
CA LEU A 85 18.76 17.15 -22.16
C LEU A 85 18.21 17.94 -23.35
N LYS A 86 18.57 19.23 -23.43
CA LYS A 86 18.36 20.08 -24.60
C LYS A 86 19.23 19.61 -25.75
#